data_AF-A0A523T3C6-F1
#
_entry.id   AF-A0A523T3C6-F1
#
_cell.length_a   1.000
_cell.length_b   1.000
_cell.length_c   1.000
_cell.angle_alpha   90.00
_cell.angle_beta   90.00
_cell.angle_gamma   90.00
#
_symmetry.space_group_name_H-M   'P 1'
#
loop_
_entity.id
_entity.type
_entity.pdbx_description
1 polymer ?
#
loop_
_entity_poly.entity_id
_entity_poly.type
_entity_poly.pdbx_seq_one_letter_code
_entity_poly.pdbx_strand_id
1 'polypeptide(L)'
;MLANFTVGMGAQATTNEAVAYTVTTSIIGGSLIVFILLILKNVAYGLGSDLEKGIIQTYFSYPLKRWRILTAKLISALGVSLLLFLGIQISALYILAPDIVLPQFGTVILTYAANLSYPLLIAAIMLLMTLILRRGGIGLVVGIVLYFAMSIISGIAFIVSFATESPLALQIISVISPSMALQQHYGGMPDILGSVWSPTLSEVLVYIGVSYVIVASLFVLGYVYFSRRLNL
;
A
#
# COMPACT_ATOMS: atom_id res chain seq x y z
N MET A 1 -18.07 -7.59 31.10
CA MET A 1 -18.10 -8.66 30.08
C MET A 1 -17.04 -8.35 29.05
N LEU A 2 -15.87 -8.99 29.15
CA LEU A 2 -14.81 -8.91 28.15
C LEU A 2 -15.19 -9.82 26.99
N ALA A 3 -15.25 -9.27 25.77
CA ALA A 3 -15.51 -10.05 24.57
C ALA A 3 -14.35 -11.03 24.36
N ASN A 4 -14.61 -12.31 24.61
CA ASN A 4 -13.70 -13.40 24.36
C ASN A 4 -13.67 -13.63 22.85
N PHE A 5 -12.68 -13.08 22.15
CA PHE A 5 -12.40 -13.43 20.77
C PHE A 5 -11.75 -14.81 20.76
N THR A 6 -12.57 -15.86 20.86
CA THR A 6 -12.13 -17.21 20.49
C THR A 6 -11.93 -17.24 18.98
N VAL A 7 -10.73 -16.83 18.56
CA VAL A 7 -10.15 -17.18 17.28
C VAL A 7 -10.21 -18.70 17.18
N GLY A 8 -10.86 -19.23 16.15
CA GLY A 8 -10.92 -20.67 15.89
C GLY A 8 -9.49 -21.21 15.80
N MET A 9 -9.05 -21.84 16.88
CA MET A 9 -7.76 -22.52 16.95
C MET A 9 -7.85 -23.80 16.13
N GLY A 10 -7.54 -23.69 14.84
CA GLY A 10 -6.81 -24.77 14.18
C GLY A 10 -5.44 -24.82 14.83
N ALA A 11 -5.14 -25.91 15.53
CA ALA A 11 -3.90 -26.10 16.25
C ALA A 11 -2.71 -26.17 15.29
N GLN A 12 -2.13 -25.02 14.95
CA GLN A 12 -0.72 -24.92 14.66
C GLN A 12 -0.06 -24.24 15.87
N ALA A 13 1.04 -24.80 16.36
CA ALA A 13 1.95 -24.12 17.27
C ALA A 13 2.53 -22.91 16.54
N THR A 14 1.73 -21.86 16.42
CA THR A 14 2.08 -20.62 15.75
C THR A 14 3.07 -19.90 16.63
N THR A 15 4.25 -19.59 16.09
CA THR A 15 5.24 -18.75 16.76
C THR A 15 4.57 -17.43 17.18
N ASN A 16 5.01 -16.83 18.30
CA ASN A 16 4.46 -15.54 18.78
C ASN A 16 4.44 -14.46 17.68
N GLU A 17 5.33 -14.56 16.68
CA GLU A 17 5.39 -13.72 15.49
C GLU A 17 4.20 -13.90 14.53
N ALA A 18 3.76 -15.13 14.27
CA ALA A 18 2.60 -15.38 13.42
C ALA A 18 1.30 -14.86 14.09
N VAL A 19 1.22 -14.95 15.41
CA VAL A 19 0.11 -14.35 16.18
C VAL A 19 0.16 -12.81 16.08
N ALA A 20 1.34 -12.19 16.23
CA ALA A 20 1.49 -10.74 16.05
C ALA A 20 1.13 -10.29 14.62
N TYR A 21 1.53 -11.06 13.60
CA TYR A 21 1.21 -10.80 12.20
C TYR A 21 -0.30 -10.85 11.94
N THR A 22 -1.00 -11.89 12.42
CA THR A 22 -2.44 -12.06 12.19
C THR A 22 -3.25 -10.96 12.86
N VAL A 23 -2.96 -10.64 14.13
CA VAL A 23 -3.60 -9.51 14.85
C VAL A 23 -3.38 -8.20 14.10
N THR A 24 -2.15 -7.93 13.66
CA THR A 24 -1.82 -6.70 12.90
C THR A 24 -2.58 -6.64 11.58
N THR A 25 -2.62 -7.73 10.83
CA THR A 25 -3.28 -7.81 9.52
C THR A 25 -4.79 -7.63 9.62
N SER A 26 -5.43 -8.19 10.65
CA SER A 26 -6.86 -8.03 10.90
C SER A 26 -7.25 -6.56 11.16
N ILE A 27 -6.40 -5.80 11.86
CA ILE A 27 -6.66 -4.38 12.16
C ILE A 27 -6.35 -3.50 10.93
N ILE A 28 -5.38 -3.88 10.09
CA ILE A 28 -5.06 -3.18 8.84
C ILE A 28 -6.23 -3.28 7.85
N GLY A 29 -6.81 -4.46 7.65
CA GLY A 29 -7.75 -4.74 6.55
C GLY A 29 -8.86 -3.70 6.35
N GLY A 30 -9.61 -3.37 7.41
CA GLY A 30 -10.71 -2.39 7.32
C GLY A 30 -10.24 -0.94 7.12
N SER A 31 -9.13 -0.57 7.74
CA SER A 31 -8.59 0.80 7.68
C SER A 31 -7.83 1.10 6.38
N LEU A 32 -7.30 0.08 5.72
CA LEU A 32 -6.51 0.19 4.48
C LEU A 32 -7.37 0.71 3.32
N ILE A 33 -8.66 0.32 3.26
CA ILE A 33 -9.62 0.85 2.28
C ILE A 33 -9.81 2.35 2.48
N VAL A 34 -10.01 2.80 3.72
CA VAL A 34 -10.16 4.23 4.05
C VAL A 34 -8.91 5.00 3.69
N PHE A 35 -7.73 4.47 4.00
CA PHE A 35 -6.45 5.06 3.64
C PHE A 35 -6.29 5.23 2.13
N ILE A 36 -6.61 4.20 1.35
CA ILE A 36 -6.58 4.27 -0.12
C ILE A 36 -7.54 5.34 -0.62
N LEU A 37 -8.78 5.37 -0.15
CA LEU A 37 -9.76 6.39 -0.56
C LEU A 37 -9.27 7.81 -0.24
N LEU A 38 -8.65 8.02 0.92
CA LEU A 38 -8.07 9.31 1.29
C LEU A 38 -6.92 9.70 0.36
N ILE A 39 -6.00 8.78 0.06
CA ILE A 39 -4.91 9.04 -0.88
C ILE A 39 -5.45 9.36 -2.26
N LEU A 40 -6.36 8.54 -2.78
CA LEU A 40 -6.95 8.73 -4.11
C LEU A 40 -7.63 10.11 -4.21
N LYS A 41 -8.42 10.47 -3.20
CA LYS A 41 -9.07 11.79 -3.14
C LYS A 41 -8.04 12.92 -3.05
N ASN A 42 -7.08 12.83 -2.13
CA ASN A 42 -6.13 13.91 -1.87
C ASN A 42 -5.18 14.14 -3.05
N VAL A 43 -4.73 13.07 -3.71
CA VAL A 43 -3.84 13.17 -4.87
C VAL A 43 -4.61 13.59 -6.12
N ALA A 44 -5.68 12.91 -6.50
CA ALA A 44 -6.36 13.23 -7.75
C ALA A 44 -7.28 14.44 -7.69
N TYR A 45 -8.08 14.62 -6.64
CA TYR A 45 -8.91 15.82 -6.53
C TYR A 45 -8.09 17.02 -6.07
N GLY A 46 -7.16 16.85 -5.14
CA GLY A 46 -6.32 17.96 -4.68
C GLY A 46 -5.46 18.52 -5.81
N LEU A 47 -4.58 17.69 -6.38
CA LEU A 47 -3.63 18.15 -7.40
C LEU A 47 -4.27 18.25 -8.79
N GLY A 48 -5.12 17.30 -9.17
CA GLY A 48 -5.75 17.28 -10.49
C GLY A 48 -6.79 18.39 -10.67
N SER A 49 -7.55 18.76 -9.64
CA SER A 49 -8.50 19.89 -9.75
C SER A 49 -7.78 21.25 -9.81
N ASP A 50 -6.66 21.40 -9.10
CA ASP A 50 -5.85 22.62 -9.15
C ASP A 50 -5.20 22.83 -10.52
N LEU A 51 -4.85 21.74 -11.22
CA LEU A 51 -4.39 21.77 -12.61
C LEU A 51 -5.51 22.15 -13.56
N GLU A 52 -6.71 21.58 -13.36
CA GLU A 52 -7.88 21.82 -14.22
C GLU A 52 -8.39 23.27 -14.11
N LYS A 53 -8.38 23.83 -12.89
CA LYS A 53 -8.80 25.21 -12.62
C LYS A 53 -7.73 26.26 -12.91
N GLY A 54 -6.53 25.85 -13.33
CA GLY A 54 -5.43 26.77 -13.65
C GLY A 54 -4.81 27.47 -12.43
N ILE A 55 -5.15 27.09 -11.20
CA ILE A 55 -4.67 27.73 -9.97
C ILE A 55 -3.14 27.65 -9.87
N ILE A 56 -2.56 26.58 -10.42
CA ILE A 56 -1.10 26.39 -10.48
C ILE A 56 -0.42 27.48 -11.33
N GLN A 57 -1.10 28.04 -12.34
CA GLN A 57 -0.56 29.16 -13.14
C GLN A 57 -0.48 30.44 -12.30
N THR A 58 -1.48 30.69 -11.44
CA THR A 58 -1.44 31.82 -10.49
C THR A 58 -0.29 31.66 -9.50
N TYR A 59 -0.02 30.45 -9.00
CA TYR A 59 1.12 30.22 -8.11
C TYR A 59 2.48 30.37 -8.79
N PHE A 60 2.58 30.14 -10.11
CA PHE A 60 3.82 30.37 -10.87
C PHE A 60 4.13 31.85 -11.13
N SER A 61 3.17 32.75 -10.91
CA SER A 61 3.44 34.21 -10.94
C SER A 61 4.25 34.69 -9.73
N TYR A 62 4.32 33.90 -8.65
CA TYR A 62 5.15 34.18 -7.49
C TYR A 62 6.58 33.66 -7.69
N PRO A 63 7.61 34.30 -7.09
CA PRO A 63 9.02 33.89 -7.17
C PRO A 63 9.31 32.64 -6.31
N LEU A 64 8.49 31.61 -6.43
CA LEU A 64 8.65 30.32 -5.76
C LEU A 64 9.22 29.29 -6.73
N LYS A 65 10.19 28.49 -6.26
CA LYS A 65 10.70 27.35 -7.02
C LYS A 65 9.56 26.34 -7.24
N ARG A 66 9.10 26.20 -8.49
CA ARG A 66 7.92 25.42 -8.92
C ARG A 66 7.85 24.00 -8.36
N TRP A 67 9.01 23.36 -8.31
CA TRP A 67 9.27 22.07 -7.70
C TRP A 67 8.85 21.96 -6.21
N ARG A 68 9.02 23.03 -5.42
CA ARG A 68 8.68 23.05 -3.99
C ARG A 68 7.16 23.04 -3.76
N ILE A 69 6.39 23.59 -4.68
CA ILE A 69 4.92 23.60 -4.61
C ILE A 69 4.39 22.18 -4.79
N LEU A 70 4.93 21.45 -5.77
CA LEU A 70 4.59 20.04 -6.00
C LEU A 70 4.97 19.19 -4.78
N THR A 71 6.20 19.30 -4.28
CA THR A 71 6.62 18.51 -3.10
C THR A 71 5.77 18.83 -1.89
N ALA A 72 5.47 20.10 -1.62
CA ALA A 72 4.64 20.50 -0.49
C ALA A 72 3.22 19.91 -0.58
N LYS A 73 2.61 19.94 -1.76
CA LYS A 73 1.28 19.35 -1.98
C LYS A 73 1.29 17.83 -1.88
N LEU A 74 2.31 17.17 -2.44
CA LEU A 74 2.42 15.72 -2.42
C LEU A 74 2.71 15.21 -1.01
N ILE A 75 3.61 15.87 -0.28
CA ILE A 75 3.88 15.59 1.14
C ILE A 75 2.64 15.87 1.99
N SER A 76 1.88 16.93 1.72
CA SER A 76 0.63 17.19 2.44
C SER A 76 -0.43 16.13 2.13
N ALA A 77 -0.65 15.81 0.85
CA ALA A 77 -1.66 14.86 0.40
C ALA A 77 -1.38 13.42 0.88
N LEU A 78 -0.14 12.94 0.76
CA LEU A 78 0.25 11.61 1.20
C LEU A 78 0.57 11.57 2.69
N GLY A 79 1.31 12.55 3.19
CA GLY A 79 1.80 12.58 4.57
C GLY A 79 0.68 12.71 5.60
N VAL A 80 -0.34 13.55 5.36
CA VAL A 80 -1.48 13.66 6.27
C VAL A 80 -2.26 12.35 6.33
N SER A 81 -2.52 11.73 5.17
CA SER A 81 -3.20 10.43 5.12
C SER A 81 -2.38 9.32 5.80
N LEU A 82 -1.06 9.32 5.61
CA LEU A 82 -0.15 8.32 6.17
C LEU A 82 -0.04 8.47 7.70
N LEU A 83 0.12 9.70 8.20
CA LEU A 83 0.13 9.97 9.64
C LEU A 83 -1.20 9.60 10.30
N LEU A 84 -2.32 9.89 9.66
CA LEU A 84 -3.64 9.51 10.18
C LEU A 84 -3.78 7.98 10.21
N PHE A 85 -3.39 7.28 9.14
CA PHE A 85 -3.42 5.83 9.08
C PHE A 85 -2.53 5.19 10.15
N LEU A 86 -1.24 5.54 10.21
CA LEU A 86 -0.32 4.98 11.20
C LEU A 86 -0.70 5.37 12.64
N GLY A 87 -1.17 6.61 12.85
CA GLY A 87 -1.58 7.08 14.18
C GLY A 87 -2.75 6.29 14.75
N ILE A 88 -3.80 6.08 13.95
CA ILE A 88 -4.95 5.26 14.36
C ILE A 88 -4.51 3.81 14.60
N GLN A 89 -3.69 3.27 13.70
CA GLN A 89 -3.24 1.88 13.74
C GLN A 89 -2.36 1.54 14.95
N ILE A 90 -1.35 2.37 15.22
CA ILE A 90 -0.47 2.19 16.39
C ILE A 90 -1.27 2.35 17.68
N SER A 91 -2.18 3.34 17.74
CA SER A 91 -3.05 3.53 18.90
C SER A 91 -3.97 2.35 19.14
N ALA A 92 -4.57 1.81 18.07
CA ALA A 92 -5.43 0.64 18.14
C ALA A 92 -4.68 -0.59 18.65
N LEU A 93 -3.48 -0.86 18.11
CA LEU A 93 -2.65 -1.99 18.53
C LEU A 93 -2.24 -1.89 20.01
N TYR A 94 -1.86 -0.70 20.46
CA TYR A 94 -1.44 -0.47 21.84
C TYR A 94 -2.59 -0.67 22.86
N ILE A 95 -3.82 -0.37 22.46
CA ILE A 95 -5.01 -0.57 23.29
C ILE A 95 -5.49 -2.03 23.26
N LEU A 96 -5.46 -2.68 22.10
CA LEU A 96 -6.08 -4.00 21.92
C LEU A 96 -5.19 -5.17 22.35
N ALA A 97 -3.87 -5.08 22.13
CA ALA A 97 -2.95 -6.20 22.37
C ALA A 97 -1.51 -5.73 22.70
N PRO A 98 -1.31 -5.00 23.81
CA PRO A 98 0.02 -4.50 24.17
C PRO A 98 1.04 -5.62 24.40
N ASP A 99 0.60 -6.74 24.98
CA ASP A 99 1.47 -7.83 25.43
C ASP A 99 2.08 -8.63 24.26
N ILE A 100 1.44 -8.61 23.08
CA ILE A 100 1.87 -9.33 21.88
C ILE A 100 2.68 -8.40 20.96
N VAL A 101 2.36 -7.10 20.93
CA VAL A 101 2.92 -6.12 20.00
C VAL A 101 4.29 -5.60 20.44
N LEU A 102 4.48 -5.35 21.75
CA LEU A 102 5.75 -4.84 22.28
C LEU A 102 6.94 -5.79 22.08
N PRO A 103 6.85 -7.11 22.34
CA PRO A 103 7.98 -8.02 22.12
C PRO A 103 8.28 -8.25 20.62
N GLN A 104 7.27 -8.11 19.76
CA GLN A 104 7.35 -8.42 18.32
C GLN A 104 7.24 -7.18 17.42
N PHE A 105 7.75 -6.03 17.90
CA PHE A 105 7.66 -4.75 17.20
C PHE A 105 8.23 -4.78 15.77
N GLY A 106 9.28 -5.58 15.54
CA GLY A 106 9.87 -5.77 14.21
C GLY A 106 8.89 -6.37 13.19
N THR A 107 8.14 -7.40 13.58
CA THR A 107 7.11 -8.03 12.74
C THR A 107 5.98 -7.06 12.42
N VAL A 108 5.59 -6.22 13.38
CA VAL A 108 4.56 -5.20 13.20
C VAL A 108 4.99 -4.16 12.16
N ILE A 109 6.21 -3.63 12.27
CA ILE A 109 6.76 -2.70 11.28
C ILE A 109 6.85 -3.35 9.90
N LEU A 110 7.34 -4.59 9.82
CA LEU A 110 7.46 -5.32 8.57
C LEU A 110 6.10 -5.51 7.89
N THR A 111 5.05 -5.79 8.68
CA THR A 111 3.68 -5.92 8.21
C THR A 111 3.15 -4.60 7.65
N TYR A 112 3.40 -3.48 8.32
CA TYR A 112 3.05 -2.16 7.78
C TYR A 112 3.82 -1.86 6.50
N ALA A 113 5.13 -2.10 6.47
CA ALA A 113 5.96 -1.85 5.30
C ALA A 113 5.49 -2.66 4.07
N ALA A 114 5.12 -3.92 4.25
CA ALA A 114 4.60 -4.76 3.17
C ALA A 114 3.22 -4.29 2.66
N ASN A 115 2.34 -3.84 3.56
CA ASN A 115 0.99 -3.39 3.20
C ASN A 115 0.96 -1.98 2.59
N LEU A 116 1.90 -1.09 2.94
CA LEU A 116 1.90 0.30 2.47
C LEU A 116 2.40 0.44 1.01
N SER A 117 3.21 -0.50 0.52
CA SER A 117 3.79 -0.42 -0.83
C SER A 117 2.71 -0.36 -1.90
N TYR A 118 1.67 -1.20 -1.78
CA TYR A 118 0.62 -1.29 -2.78
C TYR A 118 -0.23 0.00 -2.91
N PRO A 119 -0.78 0.60 -1.83
CA PRO A 119 -1.41 1.91 -1.90
C PRO A 119 -0.52 3.01 -2.49
N LEU A 120 0.78 3.02 -2.16
CA LEU A 120 1.72 4.01 -2.67
C LEU A 120 1.98 3.83 -4.17
N LEU A 121 2.02 2.60 -4.67
CA LEU A 121 2.12 2.31 -6.10
C LEU A 121 0.93 2.88 -6.88
N ILE A 122 -0.29 2.63 -6.39
CA ILE A 122 -1.51 3.17 -6.99
C ILE A 122 -1.47 4.69 -6.99
N ALA A 123 -1.05 5.30 -5.88
CA ALA A 123 -0.90 6.75 -5.77
C ALA A 123 0.10 7.32 -6.79
N ALA A 124 1.23 6.64 -7.02
CA ALA A 124 2.22 7.05 -8.00
C ALA A 124 1.70 6.98 -9.44
N ILE A 125 1.03 5.88 -9.81
CA ILE A 125 0.41 5.71 -11.13
C ILE A 125 -0.69 6.75 -11.34
N MET A 126 -1.54 6.96 -10.34
CA MET A 126 -2.59 7.96 -10.36
C MET A 126 -2.01 9.37 -10.55
N LEU A 127 -0.94 9.70 -9.82
CA LEU A 127 -0.26 10.98 -9.96
C LEU A 127 0.23 11.18 -11.40
N LEU A 128 0.88 10.19 -12.00
CA LEU A 128 1.30 10.26 -13.41
C LEU A 128 0.11 10.51 -14.35
N MET A 129 -0.98 9.78 -14.17
CA MET A 129 -2.18 9.92 -15.00
C MET A 129 -2.84 11.30 -14.83
N THR A 130 -2.94 11.81 -13.60
CA THR A 130 -3.50 13.14 -13.33
C THR A 130 -2.66 14.25 -13.97
N LEU A 131 -1.33 14.12 -13.95
CA LEU A 131 -0.42 15.05 -14.62
C LEU A 131 -0.55 15.03 -16.15
N ILE A 132 -0.73 13.84 -16.75
CA ILE A 132 -0.87 13.68 -18.20
C ILE A 132 -2.21 14.23 -18.69
N LEU A 133 -3.29 13.85 -18.01
CA LEU A 133 -4.67 14.15 -18.42
C LEU A 133 -5.14 15.55 -18.00
N ARG A 134 -4.48 16.18 -17.03
CA ARG A 134 -4.84 17.49 -16.45
C ARG A 134 -6.30 17.57 -15.96
N ARG A 135 -6.89 16.43 -15.62
CA ARG A 135 -8.26 16.30 -15.10
C ARG A 135 -8.24 15.41 -13.88
N GLY A 136 -8.67 15.95 -12.74
CA GLY A 136 -8.68 15.21 -11.47
C GLY A 136 -9.66 14.03 -11.47
N GLY A 137 -10.84 14.22 -12.07
CA GLY A 137 -11.90 13.19 -12.08
C GLY A 137 -11.49 11.91 -12.81
N ILE A 138 -10.85 12.01 -13.98
CA ILE A 138 -10.42 10.83 -14.75
C ILE A 138 -9.30 10.09 -14.02
N GLY A 139 -8.36 10.82 -13.39
CA GLY A 139 -7.32 10.20 -12.58
C GLY A 139 -7.87 9.39 -11.41
N LEU A 140 -8.96 9.86 -10.79
CA LEU A 140 -9.64 9.12 -9.73
C LEU A 140 -10.28 7.82 -10.20
N VAL A 141 -11.01 7.87 -11.31
CA VAL A 141 -11.61 6.65 -11.88
C VAL A 141 -10.52 5.62 -12.20
N VAL A 142 -9.41 6.04 -12.81
CA VAL A 142 -8.29 5.15 -13.13
C VAL A 142 -7.71 4.51 -11.86
N GLY A 143 -7.48 5.28 -10.80
CA GLY A 143 -6.95 4.74 -9.55
C GLY A 143 -7.87 3.71 -8.89
N ILE A 144 -9.18 3.96 -8.89
CA ILE A 144 -10.18 3.01 -8.36
C ILE A 144 -10.23 1.73 -9.20
N VAL A 145 -10.29 1.86 -10.53
CA VAL A 145 -10.31 0.71 -11.44
C VAL A 145 -9.04 -0.12 -11.27
N LEU A 146 -7.88 0.52 -11.16
CA LEU A 146 -6.61 -0.17 -10.95
C LEU A 146 -6.58 -0.95 -9.62
N TYR A 147 -7.11 -0.36 -8.54
CA TYR A 147 -7.20 -1.02 -7.23
C TYR A 147 -8.03 -2.31 -7.30
N PHE A 148 -9.21 -2.25 -7.92
CA PHE A 148 -10.08 -3.41 -8.07
C PHE A 148 -9.51 -4.44 -9.04
N ALA A 149 -8.96 -3.99 -10.19
CA ALA A 149 -8.36 -4.87 -11.17
C ALA A 149 -7.23 -5.70 -10.56
N MET A 150 -6.35 -5.07 -9.78
CA MET A 150 -5.24 -5.78 -9.14
C MET A 150 -5.71 -6.73 -8.03
N SER A 151 -6.80 -6.40 -7.32
CA SER A 151 -7.43 -7.34 -6.38
C SER A 151 -7.94 -8.60 -7.10
N ILE A 152 -8.56 -8.44 -8.27
CA ILE A 152 -9.04 -9.57 -9.10
C ILE A 152 -7.85 -10.37 -9.65
N ILE A 153 -6.83 -9.71 -10.18
CA ILE A 153 -5.62 -10.36 -10.70
C ILE A 153 -4.92 -11.17 -9.60
N SER A 154 -4.81 -10.63 -8.40
CA SER A 154 -4.23 -11.32 -7.25
C SER A 154 -5.02 -12.59 -6.89
N GLY A 155 -6.35 -12.51 -6.92
CA GLY A 155 -7.22 -13.67 -6.69
C GLY A 155 -7.07 -14.74 -7.78
N ILE A 156 -7.05 -14.35 -9.06
CA ILE A 156 -6.86 -15.28 -10.18
C ILE A 156 -5.51 -15.97 -10.10
N ALA A 157 -4.44 -15.22 -9.86
CA ALA A 157 -3.10 -15.77 -9.79
C ALA A 157 -2.90 -16.74 -8.62
N PHE A 158 -3.58 -16.51 -7.50
CA PHE A 158 -3.62 -17.49 -6.41
C PHE A 158 -4.23 -18.82 -6.88
N ILE A 159 -5.39 -18.76 -7.56
CA ILE A 159 -6.06 -19.95 -8.10
C ILE A 159 -5.19 -20.66 -9.15
N VAL A 160 -4.55 -19.91 -10.05
CA VAL A 160 -3.67 -20.46 -11.10
C VAL A 160 -2.43 -21.11 -10.50
N SER A 161 -1.79 -20.47 -9.52
CA SER A 161 -0.63 -21.02 -8.83
C SER A 161 -0.96 -22.33 -8.14
N PHE A 162 -2.14 -22.40 -7.51
CA PHE A 162 -2.64 -23.62 -6.90
C PHE A 162 -2.96 -24.71 -7.93
N ALA A 163 -3.71 -24.40 -8.98
CA ALA A 163 -4.10 -25.37 -10.00
C ALA A 163 -2.92 -25.93 -10.82
N THR A 164 -1.85 -25.15 -10.96
CA THR A 164 -0.65 -25.52 -11.74
C THR A 164 0.48 -26.04 -10.83
N GLU A 165 0.30 -26.02 -9.51
CA GLU A 165 1.34 -26.30 -8.50
C GLU A 165 2.64 -25.49 -8.72
N SER A 166 2.55 -24.35 -9.41
CA SER A 166 3.71 -23.54 -9.79
C SER A 166 3.72 -22.21 -9.02
N PRO A 167 4.83 -21.84 -8.35
CA PRO A 167 4.90 -20.64 -7.52
C PRO A 167 5.08 -19.35 -8.34
N LEU A 168 5.33 -19.45 -9.65
CA LEU A 168 5.72 -18.32 -10.51
C LEU A 168 4.68 -17.19 -10.50
N ALA A 169 3.39 -17.51 -10.56
CA ALA A 169 2.33 -16.50 -10.57
C ALA A 169 2.30 -15.68 -9.26
N LEU A 170 2.53 -16.34 -8.11
CA LEU A 170 2.61 -15.68 -6.81
C LEU A 170 3.88 -14.85 -6.67
N GLN A 171 5.01 -15.36 -7.15
CA GLN A 171 6.28 -14.63 -7.12
C GLN A 171 6.21 -13.34 -7.94
N ILE A 172 5.61 -13.38 -9.14
CA ILE A 172 5.44 -12.18 -9.98
C ILE A 172 4.59 -11.14 -9.27
N ILE A 173 3.47 -11.54 -8.67
CA ILE A 173 2.57 -10.62 -7.97
C ILE A 173 3.20 -10.07 -6.70
N SER A 174 4.01 -10.86 -6.00
CA SER A 174 4.67 -10.43 -4.77
C SER A 174 5.64 -9.26 -4.96
N VAL A 175 6.13 -9.02 -6.18
CA VAL A 175 6.90 -7.82 -6.53
C VAL A 175 6.03 -6.54 -6.46
N ILE A 176 4.76 -6.66 -6.82
CA ILE A 176 3.79 -5.56 -6.84
C ILE A 176 3.13 -5.40 -5.47
N SER A 177 2.73 -6.51 -4.85
CA SER A 177 2.11 -6.57 -3.53
C SER A 177 2.93 -7.50 -2.60
N PRO A 178 3.96 -6.98 -1.91
CA PRO A 178 4.82 -7.80 -1.05
C PRO A 178 4.09 -8.34 0.19
N SER A 179 2.90 -7.82 0.50
CA SER A 179 2.00 -8.41 1.50
C SER A 179 1.64 -9.87 1.20
N MET A 180 1.59 -10.26 -0.09
CA MET A 180 1.35 -11.66 -0.47
C MET A 180 2.52 -12.57 -0.07
N ALA A 181 3.78 -12.12 -0.25
CA ALA A 181 4.95 -12.90 0.19
C ALA A 181 4.98 -13.04 1.72
N LEU A 182 4.70 -11.95 2.42
CA LEU A 182 4.66 -11.92 3.88
C LEU A 182 3.55 -12.84 4.44
N GLN A 183 2.39 -12.87 3.77
CA GLN A 183 1.29 -13.77 4.10
C GLN A 183 1.69 -15.24 3.95
N GLN A 184 2.41 -15.60 2.89
CA GLN A 184 2.89 -16.98 2.71
C GLN A 184 3.99 -17.35 3.72
N HIS A 185 4.82 -16.39 4.16
CA HIS A 185 5.86 -16.61 5.15
C HIS A 185 5.31 -16.93 6.55
N TYR A 186 4.28 -16.19 7.01
CA TYR A 186 3.68 -16.38 8.34
C TYR A 186 2.61 -17.49 8.40
N GLY A 187 2.63 -18.40 7.43
CA GLY A 187 1.64 -19.46 7.28
C GLY A 187 0.41 -18.93 6.56
N GLY A 188 0.42 -19.05 5.22
CA GLY A 188 -0.65 -18.59 4.32
C GLY A 188 -2.04 -19.18 4.64
N MET A 189 -2.91 -19.32 3.63
CA MET A 189 -4.24 -19.91 3.88
C MET A 189 -4.07 -21.26 4.61
N PRO A 190 -4.70 -21.45 5.79
CA PRO A 190 -4.37 -22.56 6.68
C PRO A 190 -4.67 -23.87 5.98
N ASP A 191 -3.65 -24.71 5.77
CA ASP A 191 -3.59 -26.17 5.46
C ASP A 191 -4.67 -26.85 4.59
N ILE A 192 -5.66 -26.14 4.05
CA ILE A 192 -6.79 -26.70 3.31
C ILE A 192 -6.37 -26.98 1.85
N LEU A 193 -5.37 -26.25 1.34
CA LEU A 193 -4.89 -26.33 -0.05
C LEU A 193 -3.37 -26.59 -0.15
N GLY A 194 -2.66 -26.86 0.95
CA GLY A 194 -1.20 -27.04 0.93
C GLY A 194 -0.39 -25.78 0.59
N SER A 195 0.91 -25.80 0.87
CA SER A 195 1.81 -24.67 0.62
C SER A 195 2.50 -24.79 -0.74
N VAL A 196 2.01 -24.06 -1.75
CA VAL A 196 2.66 -24.01 -3.08
C VAL A 196 3.97 -23.22 -3.04
N TRP A 197 4.12 -22.29 -2.09
CA TRP A 197 5.29 -21.46 -1.94
C TRP A 197 5.47 -20.99 -0.48
N SER A 198 6.64 -21.25 0.10
CA SER A 198 7.02 -20.82 1.45
C SER A 198 8.28 -19.94 1.38
N PRO A 199 8.13 -18.61 1.18
CA PRO A 199 9.28 -17.72 1.10
C PRO A 199 9.99 -17.60 2.46
N THR A 200 11.31 -17.48 2.41
CA THR A 200 12.14 -17.14 3.58
C THR A 200 12.03 -15.64 3.90
N LEU A 201 12.34 -15.26 5.15
CA LEU A 201 12.28 -13.85 5.57
C LEU A 201 13.19 -12.94 4.72
N SER A 202 14.36 -13.45 4.32
CA SER A 202 15.29 -12.75 3.43
C SER A 202 14.68 -12.47 2.05
N GLU A 203 13.97 -13.44 1.48
CA GLU A 203 13.27 -13.25 0.19
C GLU A 203 12.15 -12.22 0.31
N VAL A 204 11.37 -12.26 1.40
CA VAL A 204 10.32 -11.27 1.66
C VAL A 204 10.88 -9.86 1.74
N LEU A 205 12.02 -9.66 2.40
CA LEU A 205 12.69 -8.35 2.47
C LEU A 205 13.13 -7.86 1.08
N VAL A 206 13.59 -8.75 0.20
CA VAL A 206 13.93 -8.41 -1.20
C VAL A 206 12.68 -7.98 -1.96
N TYR A 207 11.56 -8.71 -1.85
CA TYR A 207 10.31 -8.31 -2.51
C TYR A 207 9.81 -6.95 -2.03
N ILE A 208 9.87 -6.68 -0.72
CA ILE A 208 9.53 -5.37 -0.16
C ILE A 208 10.46 -4.30 -0.75
N GLY A 209 11.77 -4.53 -0.73
CA GLY A 209 12.77 -3.59 -1.26
C GLY A 209 12.55 -3.26 -2.73
N VAL A 210 12.37 -4.28 -3.58
CA VAL A 210 12.10 -4.09 -5.01
C VAL A 210 10.81 -3.31 -5.24
N SER A 211 9.75 -3.62 -4.49
CA SER A 211 8.47 -2.91 -4.58
C SER A 211 8.63 -1.41 -4.28
N TYR A 212 9.36 -1.06 -3.21
CA TYR A 212 9.65 0.34 -2.88
C TYR A 212 10.53 1.04 -3.91
N VAL A 213 11.50 0.35 -4.52
CA VAL A 213 12.31 0.90 -5.61
C VAL A 213 11.42 1.25 -6.82
N ILE A 214 10.47 0.38 -7.18
CA ILE A 214 9.50 0.64 -8.25
C ILE A 214 8.66 1.87 -7.92
N VAL A 215 8.09 1.93 -6.71
CA VAL A 215 7.29 3.07 -6.25
C VAL A 215 8.09 4.37 -6.31
N ALA A 216 9.31 4.38 -5.79
CA ALA A 216 10.19 5.54 -5.81
C ALA A 216 10.50 5.99 -7.25
N SER A 217 10.77 5.05 -8.16
CA SER A 217 11.03 5.35 -9.57
C SER A 217 9.83 6.04 -10.25
N LEU A 218 8.60 5.59 -9.96
CA LEU A 218 7.38 6.20 -10.51
C LEU A 218 7.15 7.62 -9.98
N PHE A 219 7.40 7.86 -8.68
CA PHE A 219 7.34 9.22 -8.13
C PHE A 219 8.39 10.13 -8.75
N VAL A 220 9.62 9.66 -8.96
CA VAL A 220 10.67 10.42 -9.66
C VAL A 220 10.27 10.72 -11.10
N LEU A 221 9.68 9.77 -11.82
CA LEU A 221 9.15 10.01 -13.17
C LEU A 221 8.05 11.07 -13.16
N GLY A 222 7.12 11.02 -12.20
CA GLY A 222 6.09 12.03 -12.02
C GLY A 222 6.66 13.42 -11.74
N TYR A 223 7.73 13.47 -10.95
CA TYR A 223 8.51 14.68 -10.69
C TYR A 223 9.11 15.22 -12.00
N VAL A 224 9.96 14.44 -12.66
CA VAL A 224 10.63 14.84 -13.92
C VAL A 224 9.61 15.31 -14.97
N TYR A 225 8.47 14.62 -15.07
CA TYR A 225 7.38 14.98 -15.96
C TYR A 225 6.78 16.36 -15.63
N PHE A 226 6.46 16.61 -14.35
CA PHE A 226 5.92 17.89 -13.89
C PHE A 226 6.84 19.06 -14.27
N SER A 227 8.15 18.93 -14.05
CA SER A 227 9.07 20.03 -14.37
C SER A 227 9.33 20.24 -15.84
N ARG A 228 9.33 19.17 -16.66
CA ARG A 228 9.56 19.34 -18.10
C ARG A 228 8.34 19.94 -18.80
N ARG A 229 7.13 19.50 -18.44
CA ARG A 229 5.90 19.83 -19.20
C ARG A 229 5.15 21.05 -18.68
N LEU A 230 5.34 21.46 -17.43
CA LEU A 230 4.75 22.68 -16.84
C LEU A 230 5.75 23.85 -16.75
N ASN A 231 6.84 23.77 -17.52
CA ASN A 231 7.79 24.86 -17.78
C ASN A 231 7.26 25.79 -18.90
N LEU A 232 6.00 26.22 -18.78
CA LEU A 232 5.45 27.39 -19.47
C LEU A 232 5.42 28.55 -18.47
#